data_AF-A0A2H0W4H9-F1
#
_entry.id   AF-A0A2H0W4H9-F1
#
_cell.length_a   1.000
_cell.length_b   1.000
_cell.length_c   1.000
_cell.angle_alpha   90.00
_cell.angle_beta   90.00
_cell.angle_gamma   90.00
#
_symmetry.space_group_name_H-M   'P 1'
#
loop_
_entity.id
_entity.type
_entity.pdbx_description
1 polymer ?
#
loop_
_entity_poly.entity_id
_entity_poly.type
_entity_poly.pdbx_seq_one_letter_code
_entity_poly.pdbx_strand_id
1 'polypeptide(L)' 'MLENTLNILTVLGFTLSTIGKLIVAYTAYAIHVKISKMKKIDDLVLETMKHEKALAIMGILFMVLGYFLELPEKFL' A
#
# COMPACT_ATOMS: atom_id res chain seq x y z
N MET A 1 26.79 9.28 18.74
CA MET A 1 26.99 8.85 17.34
C MET A 1 26.19 7.59 16.98
N LEU A 2 26.16 6.56 17.82
CA LEU A 2 25.39 5.33 17.58
C LEU A 2 23.87 5.54 17.45
N GLU A 3 23.25 6.37 18.30
CA GLU A 3 21.81 6.68 18.22
C GLU A 3 21.42 7.33 16.89
N ASN A 4 22.27 8.23 16.37
CA ASN A 4 21.98 8.93 15.12
C ASN A 4 21.95 7.96 13.92
N THR A 5 22.86 6.99 13.91
CA THR A 5 22.90 5.94 12.88
C THR A 5 21.70 4.99 13.00
N LEU A 6 21.26 4.67 14.22
CA LEU A 6 20.09 3.84 14.48
C LEU A 6 18.80 4.52 13.95
N ASN A 7 18.66 5.82 14.21
CA ASN A 7 17.50 6.60 13.77
C ASN A 7 17.41 6.67 12.24
N ILE A 8 18.54 6.89 11.56
CA ILE A 8 18.61 6.93 10.09
C ILE A 8 18.22 5.58 9.48
N LEU A 9 18.73 4.47 10.03
CA LEU A 9 18.40 3.13 9.52
C LEU A 9 16.92 2.79 9.72
N THR A 10 16.34 3.22 10.84
CA THR A 10 14.93 2.98 11.19
C THR A 10 13.98 3.76 10.27
N VAL A 11 14.31 5.02 9.96
CA VAL A 11 13.53 5.85 9.01
C VAL A 11 13.64 5.32 7.58
N LEU A 12 14.84 4.90 7.16
CA LEU A 12 15.05 4.32 5.84
C LEU A 12 14.32 2.99 5.68
N GLY A 13 14.44 2.07 6.65
CA GLY A 13 13.75 0.78 6.63
C GLY A 13 12.23 0.94 6.58
N PHE A 14 11.70 1.92 7.30
CA PHE A 14 10.27 2.22 7.28
C PHE A 14 9.80 2.80 5.95
N THR A 15 10.53 3.77 5.40
CA THR A 15 10.23 4.37 4.09
C THR A 15 10.26 3.31 3.00
N LEU A 16 11.27 2.43 3.02
CA LEU A 16 11.40 1.33 2.07
C LEU A 16 10.27 0.29 2.22
N SER A 17 9.83 0.01 3.45
CA SER A 17 8.68 -0.84 3.72
C SER A 17 7.38 -0.23 3.15
N THR A 18 7.14 1.06 3.36
CA THR A 18 5.97 1.76 2.84
C THR A 18 5.96 1.78 1.30
N ILE A 19 7.10 2.06 0.67
CA ILE A 19 7.25 2.00 -0.79
C ILE A 19 6.97 0.57 -1.30
N GLY A 20 7.52 -0.46 -0.65
CA GLY A 20 7.29 -1.85 -1.01
C GLY A 20 5.81 -2.22 -0.96
N LYS A 21 5.10 -1.81 0.09
CA LYS A 21 3.66 -2.06 0.21
C LYS A 21 2.85 -1.30 -0.85
N LEU A 22 3.23 -0.06 -1.19
CA LEU A 22 2.60 0.71 -2.27
C LEU A 22 2.77 0.03 -3.63
N ILE A 23 3.95 -0.53 -3.92
CA ILE A 23 4.22 -1.27 -5.17
C ILE A 23 3.35 -2.52 -5.24
N VAL A 24 3.23 -3.29 -4.15
CA VAL A 24 2.38 -4.48 -4.09
C VAL A 24 0.91 -4.11 -4.29
N ALA A 25 0.44 -3.07 -3.62
CA ALA A 25 -0.93 -2.60 -3.73
C ALA A 25 -1.25 -2.09 -5.16
N TYR A 26 -0.33 -1.35 -5.77
CA TYR A 26 -0.45 -0.91 -7.16
C TYR A 26 -0.46 -2.10 -8.14
N THR A 27 0.38 -3.11 -7.92
CA THR A 27 0.46 -4.29 -8.78
C THR A 27 -0.85 -5.10 -8.73
N ALA A 28 -1.40 -5.31 -7.54
CA ALA A 28 -2.70 -5.94 -7.36
C ALA A 28 -3.82 -5.14 -8.07
N TYR A 29 -3.81 -3.82 -7.90
CA TYR A 29 -4.75 -2.92 -8.57
C TYR A 29 -4.65 -2.99 -10.10
N ALA A 30 -3.43 -2.97 -10.65
CA ALA A 30 -3.19 -2.98 -12.09
C ALA A 30 -3.71 -4.27 -12.75
N ILE A 31 -3.55 -5.42 -12.07
CA ILE A 31 -4.09 -6.70 -12.54
C ILE A 31 -5.62 -6.65 -12.58
N HIS A 32 -6.28 -6.13 -11.54
CA HIS A 32 -7.74 -6.01 -11.53
C HIS A 32 -8.28 -5.12 -12.66
N VAL A 33 -7.64 -3.98 -12.94
CA VAL A 33 -8.03 -3.09 -14.05
C VAL A 33 -7.86 -3.80 -15.40
N LYS A 34 -6.80 -4.59 -15.57
CA LYS A 34 -6.54 -5.33 -16.81
C LYS A 34 -7.53 -6.47 -17.02
N ILE A 35 -7.88 -7.18 -15.94
CA ILE A 35 -8.88 -8.25 -15.93
C ILE A 35 -10.27 -7.69 -16.22
N SER A 36 -10.68 -6.59 -15.59
CA SER A 36 -11.98 -5.94 -15.82
C SER A 36 -12.21 -5.48 -17.27
N LYS A 37 -11.13 -5.21 -18.03
CA LYS A 37 -11.22 -4.88 -19.46
C LYS A 37 -11.40 -6.10 -20.38
N MET A 38 -11.24 -7.32 -19.87
CA MET A 38 -11.51 -8.53 -20.65
C MET A 38 -13.02 -8.80 -20.69
N LYS A 39 -13.61 -8.65 -21.88
CA LYS A 39 -15.06 -8.84 -22.18
C LYS A 39 -15.64 -10.25 -21.91
N LYS A 40 -14.83 -11.20 -21.41
CA LYS A 40 -15.24 -12.60 -21.17
C LYS A 40 -15.57 -12.90 -19.70
N ILE A 41 -15.55 -11.89 -18.83
CA ILE A 41 -15.73 -12.08 -17.39
C ILE A 41 -17.17 -11.81 -17.01
N ASP A 42 -17.73 -12.70 -16.20
CA ASP A 42 -19.10 -12.64 -15.68
C ASP A 42 -19.35 -11.37 -14.86
N ASP A 43 -20.56 -10.81 -14.96
CA ASP A 43 -20.94 -9.56 -14.29
C ASP A 43 -20.85 -9.69 -12.76
N LEU A 44 -21.09 -10.89 -12.21
CA LEU A 44 -20.90 -11.19 -10.78
C LEU A 44 -19.45 -11.00 -10.33
N VAL A 45 -18.49 -11.39 -11.17
CA VAL A 45 -17.06 -11.25 -10.89
C VAL A 45 -16.67 -9.77 -10.99
N LEU A 46 -17.20 -9.03 -11.96
CA LEU A 46 -16.99 -7.58 -12.07
C LEU A 46 -17.50 -6.81 -10.85
N GLU A 47 -18.64 -7.20 -10.28
CA GLU A 47 -19.17 -6.57 -9.06
C GLU A 47 -18.29 -6.88 -7.83
N THR A 48 -17.88 -8.13 -7.67
CA THR A 48 -16.96 -8.54 -6.60
C THR A 48 -15.62 -7.79 -6.67
N MET A 49 -15.08 -7.60 -7.88
CA MET A 49 -13.84 -6.87 -8.10
C MET A 49 -13.93 -5.38 -7.73
N LYS A 50 -15.12 -4.76 -7.82
CA LYS A 50 -15.31 -3.36 -7.34
C LYS A 50 -15.14 -3.29 -5.83
N HIS A 51 -15.64 -4.29 -5.11
CA HIS A 51 -15.52 -4.37 -3.65
C HIS A 51 -14.07 -4.61 -3.22
N GLU A 52 -13.36 -5.52 -3.91
CA GLU A 52 -11.93 -5.75 -3.68
C GLU A 52 -11.07 -4.53 -3.97
N LYS A 53 -11.38 -3.77 -5.03
CA LYS A 53 -10.70 -2.50 -5.32
C LYS A 53 -10.87 -1.48 -4.18
N ALA A 54 -12.06 -1.40 -3.57
CA ALA A 54 -12.29 -0.52 -2.42
C ALA A 54 -11.46 -0.94 -1.20
N LEU A 55 -11.36 -2.26 -0.93
CA LEU A 55 -10.49 -2.80 0.13
C LEU A 55 -9.01 -2.50 -0.14
N ALA A 56 -8.55 -2.62 -1.38
CA ALA A 56 -7.18 -2.28 -1.76
C ALA A 56 -6.86 -0.79 -1.53
N ILE A 57 -7.78 0.12 -1.92
CA ILE A 57 -7.63 1.56 -1.69
C ILE A 57 -7.62 1.86 -0.19
N MET A 58 -8.50 1.22 0.60
CA MET A 58 -8.54 1.39 2.05
C MET A 58 -7.24 0.91 2.72
N GLY A 59 -6.67 -0.21 2.24
CA GLY A 59 -5.37 -0.70 2.68
C GLY A 59 -4.23 0.26 2.38
N ILE A 60 -4.21 0.87 1.18
CA ILE A 60 -3.24 1.93 0.84
C ILE A 60 -3.39 3.12 1.79
N LEU A 61 -4.63 3.54 2.07
CA LEU A 61 -4.90 4.66 2.97
C LEU A 61 -4.36 4.41 4.38
N PHE A 62 -4.60 3.21 4.93
CA PHE A 62 -4.05 2.82 6.24
C PHE A 62 -2.52 2.76 6.26
N MET A 63 -1.87 2.33 5.18
CA MET A 63 -0.40 2.37 5.10
C MET A 63 0.14 3.79 5.12
N VAL A 64 -0.50 4.70 4.38
CA VAL A 64 -0.12 6.12 4.36
C VAL A 64 -0.34 6.75 5.73
N LEU A 65 -1.48 6.50 6.38
CA LEU A 65 -1.75 7.01 7.73
C LEU A 65 -0.77 6.44 8.76
N GLY A 66 -0.45 5.15 8.69
CA GLY A 66 0.59 4.53 9.52
C GLY A 66 1.95 5.20 9.31
N TYR A 67 2.29 5.55 8.07
CA TYR A 67 3.52 6.31 7.78
C TYR A 67 3.57 7.65 8.52
N PHE A 68 2.48 8.41 8.47
CA PHE A 68 2.39 9.70 9.15
C PHE A 68 2.35 9.61 10.68
N LEU A 69 1.77 8.53 11.23
CA LEU A 69 1.72 8.29 12.69
C LEU A 69 3.09 7.92 13.26
N GLU A 70 3.91 7.18 12.51
CA GLU A 70 5.22 6.70 12.98
C GLU A 70 6.34 7.75 12.84
N LEU A 71 6.14 8.76 11.98
CA LEU A 71 7.06 9.89 11.81
C LEU A 71 7.33 10.67 13.12
N PRO A 72 6.31 11.14 13.86
CA PRO A 72 6.52 11.85 15.12
C PRO A 72 7.04 10.95 16.24
N GLU A 73 6.68 9.65 16.29
CA GLU A 73 7.19 8.72 17.31
C GLU A 73 8.70 8.45 17.18
N LYS A 74 9.24 8.43 15.96
CA LYS A 74 10.70 8.24 15.74
C LYS A 74 11.51 9.54 15.84
N PHE A 75 10.84 10.68 15.95
CA PHE A 75 11.48 11.99 16.04
C PHE A 75 11.53 12.54 17.47
N LEU A 76 10.76 11.95 18.40
CA LEU A 76 10.71 12.27 19.83
C LEU A 76 11.62 11.34 20.64
#